data_AF-A0A8B3DR80-F1
#
_entry.id   AF-A0A8B3DR80-F1
#
_cell.length_a   1.000
_cell.length_b   1.000
_cell.length_c   1.000
_cell.angle_alpha   90.00
_cell.angle_beta   90.00
_cell.angle_gamma   90.00
#
_symmetry.space_group_name_H-M   'P 1'
#
loop_
_entity.id
_entity.type
_entity.pdbx_description
1 polymer ?
#
loop_
_entity_poly.entity_id
_entity_poly.type
_entity_poly.pdbx_seq_one_letter_code
_entity_poly.pdbx_strand_id
1 'polypeptide(L)'
;MSDNQDLHNQLIKLGDMIGDGLHLEPDGKWISQEYRRVAKALGYPVSPSRKSNVAGINEAMKEALKTAKCQCGGKLKQTRSGSYRAKCIAPNCTNKYQFKSKRVKA
;
A
#
# COMPACT_ATOMS: atom_id res chain seq x y z
N MET A 1 4.23 23.50 -26.11
CA MET A 1 2.96 23.50 -25.35
C MET A 1 3.29 23.06 -23.94
N SER A 2 2.71 23.70 -22.91
CA SER A 2 3.07 23.43 -21.52
C SER A 2 2.48 22.10 -21.09
N ASP A 3 3.28 21.23 -20.47
CA ASP A 3 2.90 19.88 -19.99
C ASP A 3 1.59 19.86 -19.18
N ASN A 4 1.23 20.99 -18.58
CA ASN A 4 0.01 21.18 -17.80
C ASN A 4 -1.27 21.17 -18.66
N GLN A 5 -1.21 21.69 -19.89
CA GLN A 5 -2.38 21.78 -20.78
C GLN A 5 -2.78 20.41 -21.35
N ASP A 6 -1.80 19.55 -21.63
CA ASP A 6 -2.05 18.18 -22.09
C ASP A 6 -2.70 17.33 -20.99
N LEU A 7 -2.25 17.49 -19.74
CA LEU A 7 -2.86 16.85 -18.57
C LEU A 7 -4.29 17.34 -18.34
N HIS A 8 -4.56 18.64 -18.52
CA HIS A 8 -5.92 19.18 -18.44
C HIS A 8 -6.85 18.58 -19.50
N ASN A 9 -6.38 18.49 -20.76
CA ASN A 9 -7.15 17.88 -21.85
C ASN A 9 -7.42 16.39 -21.59
N GLN A 10 -6.43 15.68 -21.03
CA GLN A 10 -6.59 14.28 -20.64
C GLN A 10 -7.62 14.13 -19.52
N LEU A 11 -7.60 15.03 -18.52
CA LEU A 11 -8.56 15.02 -17.42
C LEU A 11 -10.00 15.20 -17.92
N ILE A 12 -10.23 16.12 -18.86
CA ILE A 12 -11.55 16.36 -19.47
C ILE A 12 -12.07 15.10 -20.15
N LYS A 13 -11.28 14.49 -21.04
CA LYS A 13 -11.67 13.26 -21.76
C LYS A 13 -12.00 12.11 -20.80
N LEU A 14 -11.21 11.95 -19.74
CA LEU A 14 -11.48 10.95 -18.71
C LEU A 14 -12.76 11.26 -17.92
N GLY A 15 -13.05 12.54 -17.70
CA GLY A 15 -14.30 13.01 -17.12
C GLY A 15 -15.52 12.66 -17.98
N ASP A 16 -15.43 12.89 -19.29
CA ASP A 16 -16.49 12.54 -20.25
C ASP A 16 -16.75 11.03 -20.23
N MET A 17 -15.69 10.21 -20.28
CA MET A 17 -15.81 8.75 -20.17
C MET A 17 -16.42 8.28 -18.84
N ILE A 18 -16.18 9.02 -17.74
CA ILE A 18 -16.83 8.73 -16.46
C ILE A 18 -18.32 9.09 -16.52
N GLY A 19 -18.65 10.24 -17.11
CA GLY A 19 -20.03 10.69 -17.31
C GLY A 19 -20.85 9.75 -18.18
N ASP A 20 -20.23 9.19 -19.21
CA ASP A 20 -20.80 8.15 -20.10
C ASP A 20 -20.96 6.78 -19.41
N GLY A 21 -20.46 6.62 -18.18
CA GLY A 21 -20.60 5.40 -17.39
C GLY A 21 -19.62 4.28 -17.74
N LEU A 22 -18.70 4.49 -18.70
CA LEU A 22 -17.70 3.47 -19.09
C LEU A 22 -16.91 2.96 -17.89
N HIS A 23 -16.67 3.80 -16.88
CA HIS A 23 -15.92 3.40 -15.68
C HIS A 23 -16.60 2.33 -14.80
N LEU A 24 -17.89 2.06 -15.00
CA LEU A 24 -18.67 1.04 -14.30
C LEU A 24 -18.64 -0.31 -15.00
N GLU A 25 -18.17 -0.36 -16.24
CA GLU A 25 -18.02 -1.60 -16.99
C GLU A 25 -16.93 -2.50 -16.37
N PRO A 26 -16.97 -3.83 -16.61
CA PRO A 26 -16.00 -4.77 -16.05
C PRO A 26 -14.53 -4.37 -16.26
N ASP A 27 -14.21 -3.82 -17.44
CA ASP A 27 -12.87 -3.34 -17.79
C ASP A 27 -12.71 -1.82 -17.62
N GLY A 28 -13.77 -1.08 -17.26
CA GLY A 28 -13.78 0.38 -17.14
C GLY A 28 -13.00 0.96 -15.97
N LYS A 29 -12.61 0.12 -15.01
CA LYS A 29 -12.00 0.55 -13.73
C LYS A 29 -10.74 1.41 -13.90
N TRP A 30 -10.01 1.24 -15.00
CA TRP A 30 -8.80 2.02 -15.28
C TRP A 30 -9.11 3.51 -15.48
N ILE A 31 -10.30 3.86 -16.00
CA ILE A 31 -10.70 5.24 -16.28
C ILE A 31 -10.72 6.06 -14.99
N SER A 32 -11.36 5.55 -13.93
CA SER A 32 -11.38 6.23 -12.63
C SER A 32 -10.01 6.27 -11.94
N GLN A 33 -9.15 5.28 -12.19
CA GLN A 33 -7.78 5.28 -11.65
C GLN A 33 -6.92 6.35 -12.33
N GLU A 34 -7.03 6.42 -13.66
CA GLU A 34 -6.30 7.37 -14.49
C GLU A 34 -6.76 8.81 -14.22
N TYR A 35 -8.07 9.04 -14.13
CA TYR A 35 -8.63 10.33 -13.76
C TYR A 35 -8.05 10.86 -12.45
N ARG A 36 -7.97 10.00 -11.40
CA ARG A 36 -7.36 10.38 -10.12
C ARG A 36 -5.86 10.64 -10.24
N ARG A 37 -5.15 9.91 -11.09
CA ARG A 37 -3.70 10.10 -11.33
C ARG A 37 -3.42 11.45 -11.98
N VAL A 38 -4.16 11.78 -13.04
CA VAL A 38 -4.06 13.04 -13.76
C VAL A 38 -4.48 14.20 -12.85
N ALA A 39 -5.60 14.07 -12.15
CA ALA A 39 -6.06 15.08 -11.19
C ALA A 39 -5.00 15.38 -10.11
N LYS A 40 -4.33 14.35 -9.59
CA LYS A 40 -3.23 14.50 -8.63
C LYS A 40 -2.01 15.21 -9.25
N ALA A 41 -1.66 14.89 -10.49
CA ALA A 41 -0.54 15.53 -11.19
C ALA A 41 -0.80 17.03 -11.42
N LEU A 42 -2.07 17.40 -11.64
CA LEU A 42 -2.54 18.79 -11.74
C LEU A 42 -2.69 19.50 -10.38
N GLY A 43 -2.47 18.79 -9.26
CA GLY A 43 -2.56 19.35 -7.91
C GLY A 43 -3.95 19.34 -7.29
N TYR A 44 -4.95 18.71 -7.92
CA TYR A 44 -6.27 18.58 -7.32
C TYR A 44 -6.27 17.62 -6.12
N PRO A 45 -7.04 17.93 -5.06
CA PRO A 45 -7.15 17.08 -3.88
C PRO A 45 -7.96 15.82 -4.21
N VAL A 46 -7.26 14.72 -4.52
CA VAL A 46 -7.89 13.40 -4.68
C VAL A 46 -8.01 12.69 -3.33
N SER A 47 -9.21 12.73 -2.75
CA SER A 47 -9.54 12.01 -1.52
C SER A 47 -9.90 10.54 -1.78
N PRO A 48 -9.67 9.62 -0.83
CA PRO A 48 -8.91 9.75 0.41
C PRO A 48 -7.49 9.17 0.28
N SER A 49 -6.51 9.88 0.84
CA SER A 49 -5.20 9.33 1.13
C SER A 49 -5.35 8.09 2.05
N ARG A 50 -4.83 6.94 1.62
CA ARG A 50 -4.84 5.71 2.42
C ARG A 50 -4.07 5.98 3.72
N LYS A 51 -4.75 5.91 4.87
CA LYS A 51 -4.11 6.05 6.19
C LYS A 51 -3.04 4.96 6.34
N SER A 52 -1.85 5.37 6.77
CA SER A 52 -0.77 4.45 7.10
C SER A 52 -1.16 3.61 8.31
N ASN A 53 -1.05 2.28 8.21
CA ASN A 53 -1.24 1.35 9.34
C ASN A 53 0.09 0.87 9.93
N VAL A 54 1.17 1.65 9.77
CA VAL A 54 2.50 1.26 10.26
C VAL A 54 2.51 1.03 11.76
N ALA A 55 1.79 1.85 12.54
CA ALA A 55 1.67 1.70 13.99
C ALA A 55 1.06 0.35 14.38
N GLY A 56 -0.11 0.00 13.82
CA GLY A 56 -0.77 -1.27 14.11
C GLY A 56 0.05 -2.49 13.67
N ILE A 57 0.78 -2.40 12.55
CA ILE A 57 1.70 -3.48 12.13
C ILE A 57 2.84 -3.65 13.14
N ASN A 58 3.41 -2.57 13.65
CA ASN A 58 4.51 -2.62 14.60
C ASN A 58 4.07 -3.19 15.96
N GLU A 59 2.88 -2.84 16.43
CA GLU A 59 2.31 -3.40 17.66
C GLU A 59 2.06 -4.90 17.53
N ALA A 60 1.40 -5.33 16.46
CA ALA A 60 1.17 -6.75 16.18
C ALA A 60 2.49 -7.54 16.09
N MET A 61 3.52 -6.95 15.46
CA MET A 61 4.84 -7.56 15.40
C MET A 61 5.52 -7.62 16.77
N LYS A 62 5.40 -6.60 17.62
CA LYS A 62 5.94 -6.63 18.99
C LYS A 62 5.31 -7.76 19.79
N GLU A 63 4.00 -7.97 19.67
CA GLU A 63 3.30 -9.09 20.33
C GLU A 63 3.76 -10.44 19.80
N ALA A 64 3.84 -10.60 18.47
CA ALA A 64 4.27 -11.85 17.84
C ALA A 64 5.72 -12.22 18.20
N LEU A 65 6.61 -11.23 18.33
CA LEU A 65 8.02 -11.43 18.68
C LEU A 65 8.25 -11.77 20.17
N LYS A 66 7.25 -11.60 21.05
CA LYS A 66 7.34 -12.07 22.45
C LYS A 66 7.31 -13.59 22.55
N THR A 67 6.48 -14.23 21.73
CA THR A 67 6.28 -15.69 21.73
C THR A 67 7.13 -16.39 20.68
N ALA A 68 7.35 -15.77 19.53
CA ALA A 68 8.12 -16.37 18.44
C ALA A 68 9.62 -16.31 18.69
N LYS A 69 10.25 -17.49 18.73
CA LYS A 69 11.71 -17.67 18.69
C LYS A 69 12.14 -18.20 17.34
N CYS A 70 13.39 -17.93 16.97
CA CYS A 70 13.98 -18.61 15.82
C CYS A 70 14.20 -20.10 16.16
N GLN A 71 14.25 -20.96 15.13
CA GLN A 71 14.60 -22.37 15.31
C GLN A 71 15.97 -22.57 15.96
N CYS A 72 16.90 -21.61 15.83
CA CYS A 72 18.18 -21.63 16.53
C CYS A 72 18.10 -21.17 18.01
N GLY A 73 16.90 -20.90 18.54
CA GLY A 73 16.69 -20.33 19.88
C GLY A 73 16.95 -18.82 19.97
N GLY A 74 17.49 -18.20 18.93
CA GLY A 74 17.81 -16.78 18.87
C GLY A 74 16.58 -15.85 18.85
N LYS A 75 16.75 -14.64 19.38
CA LYS A 75 15.73 -13.58 19.33
C LYS A 75 15.51 -13.10 17.89
N LEU A 76 14.26 -12.85 17.55
CA LEU A 76 13.84 -12.31 16.28
C LEU A 76 13.63 -10.79 16.40
N LYS A 77 13.98 -10.05 15.34
CA LYS A 77 13.72 -8.61 15.22
C LYS A 77 13.06 -8.31 13.89
N GLN A 78 12.08 -7.40 13.90
CA GLN A 78 11.45 -6.90 12.68
C GLN A 78 12.51 -6.30 11.74
N THR A 79 12.39 -6.60 10.44
CA THR A 79 13.36 -6.16 9.42
C THR A 79 13.25 -4.67 9.13
N ARG A 80 12.04 -4.13 9.02
CA ARG A 80 11.72 -2.70 8.87
C ARG A 80 10.36 -2.39 9.49
N SER A 81 10.16 -1.16 9.93
CA SER A 81 8.85 -0.68 10.42
C SER A 81 7.75 -0.89 9.38
N GLY A 82 6.57 -1.30 9.82
CA GLY A 82 5.44 -1.58 8.93
C GLY A 82 5.57 -2.87 8.12
N SER A 83 6.53 -3.74 8.44
CA SER A 83 6.68 -5.05 7.80
C SER A 83 6.37 -6.20 8.76
N TYR A 84 5.64 -7.20 8.26
CA TYR A 84 5.46 -8.47 8.97
C TYR A 84 6.66 -9.43 8.81
N ARG A 85 7.82 -8.95 8.37
CA ARG A 85 9.03 -9.76 8.22
C ARG A 85 9.98 -9.55 9.39
N ALA A 86 10.44 -10.63 10.00
CA ALA A 86 11.49 -10.63 11.01
C ALA A 86 12.72 -11.40 10.56
N LYS A 87 13.88 -11.01 11.09
CA LYS A 87 15.16 -11.72 10.94
C LYS A 87 15.68 -12.15 12.31
N CYS A 88 16.40 -13.26 12.35
CA CYS A 88 17.16 -13.62 13.55
C CYS A 88 18.33 -12.66 13.74
N ILE A 89 18.68 -12.39 15.00
CA ILE A 89 19.84 -11.55 15.37
C ILE A 89 21.05 -12.44 15.75
N ALA A 90 20.87 -13.74 15.93
CA ALA A 90 21.96 -14.62 16.33
C ALA A 90 23.08 -14.64 15.26
N PRO A 91 24.36 -14.59 15.66
CA PRO A 91 25.49 -14.41 14.74
C PRO A 91 25.63 -15.52 13.69
N ASN A 92 25.15 -16.73 14.00
CA ASN A 92 25.20 -17.89 13.10
C ASN A 92 23.84 -18.22 12.47
N CYS A 93 22.88 -17.28 12.47
CA CYS A 93 21.53 -17.54 11.96
C CYS A 93 21.06 -16.47 10.97
N THR A 94 20.82 -16.89 9.74
CA THR A 94 20.35 -16.03 8.63
C THR A 94 18.85 -16.20 8.36
N ASN A 95 18.13 -16.87 9.25
CA ASN A 95 16.72 -17.20 9.05
C ASN A 95 15.83 -15.95 9.06
N LYS A 96 14.91 -15.93 8.09
CA LYS A 96 13.89 -14.89 7.91
C LYS A 96 12.52 -15.50 8.06
N TYR A 97 11.63 -14.79 8.75
CA TYR A 97 10.27 -15.24 9.02
C TYR A 97 9.30 -14.19 8.52
N GLN A 98 8.20 -14.65 7.91
CA GLN A 98 7.10 -13.79 7.50
C GLN A 98 5.86 -14.15 8.32
N PHE A 99 5.43 -13.23 9.17
CA PHE A 99 4.19 -13.34 9.91
C PHE A 99 3.02 -13.01 8.99
N LYS A 100 1.90 -13.71 9.19
CA LYS A 100 0.66 -13.40 8.48
C LYS A 100 -0.03 -12.26 9.20
N SER A 101 -0.46 -11.22 8.47
CA SER A 101 -1.40 -10.26 9.02
C SER A 101 -2.71 -10.98 9.34
N LYS A 102 -3.27 -10.81 10.54
CA LYS A 102 -4.69 -11.11 10.73
C LYS A 102 -5.45 -10.15 9.81
N ARG A 103 -6.01 -10.67 8.71
CA ARG A 103 -7.03 -9.91 7.97
C ARG A 103 -8.20 -9.82 8.92
N VAL A 104 -8.40 -8.66 9.54
CA VAL A 104 -9.72 -8.35 10.11
C VAL A 104 -10.64 -8.34 8.90
N LYS A 105 -11.52 -9.36 8.78
CA LYS A 105 -12.62 -9.29 7.84
C LYS A 105 -13.43 -8.05 8.27
N ALA A 106 -13.48 -7.07 7.38
CA ALA A 106 -14.35 -5.91 7.54
C ALA A 106 -15.81 -6.36 7.49
#